data_AF-A0A3D3UN05-F1
#
_entry.id   AF-A0A3D3UN05-F1
#
_cell.length_a   1.000
_cell.length_b   1.000
_cell.length_c   1.000
_cell.angle_alpha   90.00
_cell.angle_beta   90.00
_cell.angle_gamma   90.00
#
_symmetry.space_group_name_H-M   'P 1'
#
loop_
_entity.id
_entity.type
_entity.pdbx_description
1 polymer ?
#
loop_
_entity_poly.entity_id
_entity_poly.type
_entity_poly.pdbx_seq_one_letter_code
_entity_poly.pdbx_strand_id
1 'polypeptide(L)'
;EIGITDRREAELAKNGMMPLSHWKNEDYACFIGAQSLQKPTEYEDADATANAKLAARLPYLFATCRFAHFLKCIVRDKIGSFKERDDMAKWLNQWITQYVTSDPSASEEVKAKYPLAAAEVVVDDVEGDPGYYSAKFFLRPHYQLEGLSVSLRLVSKLPSVKTGG
;
A
#
# COMPACT_ATOMS: atom_id res chain seq x y z
N GLU A 1 -30.76 11.63 -4.41
CA GLU A 1 -29.47 11.31 -5.05
C GLU A 1 -29.67 10.45 -6.30
N ILE A 2 -28.64 10.31 -7.14
CA ILE A 2 -28.66 9.61 -8.44
C ILE A 2 -27.89 8.29 -8.33
N GLY A 3 -28.34 7.25 -9.03
CA GLY A 3 -27.55 6.03 -9.20
C GLY A 3 -26.26 6.32 -9.96
N ILE A 4 -25.11 6.07 -9.33
CA ILE A 4 -23.79 6.24 -9.94
C ILE A 4 -23.50 4.98 -10.76
N THR A 5 -23.18 5.17 -12.04
CA THR A 5 -22.72 4.09 -12.92
C THR A 5 -21.21 3.91 -12.78
N ASP A 6 -20.68 2.73 -13.06
CA ASP A 6 -19.25 2.42 -12.95
C ASP A 6 -18.37 3.44 -13.70
N ARG A 7 -18.83 3.94 -14.85
CA ARG A 7 -18.12 4.99 -15.60
C ARG A 7 -18.01 6.30 -14.81
N ARG A 8 -19.11 6.74 -14.19
CA ARG A 8 -19.11 7.97 -13.37
C ARG A 8 -18.34 7.77 -12.07
N GLU A 9 -18.41 6.58 -11.47
CA GLU A 9 -17.59 6.21 -10.32
C GLU A 9 -16.10 6.40 -10.64
N ALA A 10 -15.63 5.83 -11.76
CA ALA A 10 -14.24 5.96 -12.19
C ALA A 10 -13.84 7.41 -12.53
N GLU A 11 -14.73 8.19 -13.15
CA GLU A 11 -14.51 9.62 -13.42
C GLU A 11 -14.37 10.42 -12.11
N LEU A 12 -15.19 10.14 -11.11
CA LEU A 12 -15.15 10.79 -9.79
C LEU A 12 -13.89 10.37 -9.01
N ALA A 13 -13.57 9.08 -9.00
CA ALA A 13 -12.35 8.55 -8.38
C ALA A 13 -11.08 9.17 -9.00
N LYS A 14 -11.05 9.36 -10.33
CA LYS A 14 -9.94 10.05 -11.02
C LYS A 14 -9.79 11.52 -10.60
N ASN A 15 -10.87 12.15 -10.14
CA ASN A 15 -10.86 13.50 -9.59
C ASN A 15 -10.60 13.53 -8.06
N GLY A 16 -10.21 12.41 -7.46
CA GLY A 16 -9.88 12.32 -6.03
C GLY A 16 -11.10 12.30 -5.11
N MET A 17 -12.27 11.94 -5.63
CA MET A 17 -13.48 11.79 -4.83
C MET A 17 -13.69 10.33 -4.41
N MET A 18 -14.45 10.13 -3.34
CA MET A 18 -14.86 8.82 -2.84
C MET A 18 -16.39 8.68 -2.95
N PRO A 19 -16.92 8.29 -4.11
CA PRO A 19 -18.36 8.18 -4.32
C PRO A 19 -18.95 6.98 -3.55
N LEU A 20 -20.04 7.23 -2.82
CA LEU A 20 -20.87 6.17 -2.26
C LEU A 20 -21.84 5.67 -3.35
N SER A 21 -21.65 4.44 -3.81
CA SER A 21 -22.45 3.86 -4.91
C SER A 21 -23.51 2.91 -4.38
N HIS A 22 -24.77 3.17 -4.69
CA HIS A 22 -25.90 2.30 -4.34
C HIS A 22 -25.94 1.08 -5.25
N TRP A 23 -26.07 -0.12 -4.67
CA TRP A 23 -26.15 -1.36 -5.45
C TRP A 23 -27.54 -1.56 -6.01
N LYS A 24 -27.66 -1.72 -7.34
CA LYS A 24 -28.96 -1.77 -7.99
C LYS A 24 -29.78 -2.97 -7.51
N ASN A 25 -31.02 -2.70 -7.09
CA ASN A 25 -32.00 -3.68 -6.58
C ASN A 25 -31.66 -4.28 -5.21
N GLU A 26 -30.67 -3.75 -4.51
CA GLU A 26 -30.35 -4.11 -3.13
C GLU A 26 -30.46 -2.86 -2.25
N ASP A 27 -30.47 -3.03 -0.93
CA ASP A 27 -30.62 -1.95 0.05
C ASP A 27 -29.27 -1.41 0.59
N TYR A 28 -28.14 -1.90 0.07
CA TYR A 28 -26.81 -1.48 0.50
C TYR A 28 -26.12 -0.55 -0.51
N ALA A 29 -25.16 0.21 0.00
CA ALA A 29 -24.24 1.02 -0.78
C ALA A 29 -22.80 0.65 -0.44
N CYS A 30 -21.89 0.86 -1.40
CA CYS A 30 -20.49 0.48 -1.27
C CYS A 30 -19.56 1.59 -1.79
N PHE A 31 -18.35 1.60 -1.24
CA PHE A 31 -17.23 2.33 -1.80
C PHE A 31 -16.43 1.37 -2.66
N ILE A 32 -16.36 1.63 -3.96
CA ILE A 32 -15.59 0.80 -4.89
C ILE A 32 -14.10 1.06 -4.72
N GLY A 33 -13.71 2.32 -4.52
CA GLY A 33 -12.36 2.74 -4.24
C GLY A 33 -12.30 3.90 -3.26
N ALA A 34 -11.14 4.08 -2.64
CA ALA A 34 -10.89 5.14 -1.67
C ALA A 34 -9.67 5.98 -2.07
N GLN A 35 -9.90 6.94 -2.97
CA GLN A 35 -8.89 7.91 -3.40
C GLN A 35 -8.87 9.12 -2.45
N SER A 36 -7.69 9.70 -2.26
CA SER A 36 -7.55 11.01 -1.62
C SER A 36 -7.72 12.14 -2.65
N LEU A 37 -7.81 13.38 -2.17
CA LEU A 37 -7.88 14.57 -3.02
C LEU A 37 -6.54 14.86 -3.75
N GLN A 38 -5.45 14.21 -3.35
CA GLN A 38 -4.15 14.39 -3.98
C GLN A 38 -4.16 13.85 -5.41
N LYS A 39 -3.78 14.70 -6.37
CA LYS A 39 -3.49 14.26 -7.74
C LYS A 39 -2.09 13.61 -7.79
N PRO A 40 -1.96 12.32 -8.13
CA PRO A 40 -0.66 11.67 -8.25
C PRO A 40 0.17 12.33 -9.36
N THR A 41 1.43 12.63 -9.08
CA THR A 41 2.39 13.13 -10.08
C THR A 41 2.86 11.99 -10.97
N GLU A 42 2.93 12.25 -12.28
CA GLU A 42 3.56 11.36 -13.24
C GLU A 42 5.05 11.68 -13.33
N TYR A 43 5.88 10.66 -13.21
CA TYR A 43 7.34 10.75 -13.29
C TYR A 43 7.82 9.98 -14.53
N GLU A 44 9.05 10.28 -14.98
CA GLU A 44 9.69 9.50 -16.05
C GLU A 44 9.95 8.05 -15.63
N ASP A 45 10.27 7.85 -14.35
CA ASP A 45 10.41 6.52 -13.76
C ASP A 45 9.03 5.92 -13.44
N ALA A 46 8.83 4.69 -13.91
CA ALA A 46 7.62 3.92 -13.70
C ALA A 46 7.41 3.59 -12.21
N ASP A 47 8.48 3.32 -11.48
CA ASP A 47 8.41 2.98 -10.06
C ASP A 47 8.05 4.20 -9.23
N ALA A 48 8.66 5.36 -9.50
CA ALA A 48 8.26 6.63 -8.90
C ALA A 48 6.77 6.97 -9.15
N THR A 49 6.27 6.73 -10.37
CA THR A 49 4.86 6.93 -10.72
C THR A 49 3.95 5.95 -9.96
N ALA A 50 4.36 4.69 -9.82
CA ALA A 50 3.61 3.70 -9.04
C ALA A 50 3.53 4.10 -7.56
N ASN A 51 4.63 4.56 -6.98
CA ASN A 51 4.71 5.04 -5.60
C ASN A 51 3.81 6.26 -5.38
N ALA A 52 3.79 7.21 -6.31
CA ALA A 52 2.90 8.38 -6.23
C ALA A 52 1.41 7.99 -6.27
N LYS A 53 1.04 7.00 -7.08
CA LYS A 53 -0.33 6.46 -7.12
C LYS A 53 -0.71 5.73 -5.84
N LEU A 54 0.21 4.99 -5.22
CA LEU A 54 -0.02 4.33 -3.94
C LEU A 54 -0.21 5.36 -2.82
N ALA A 55 0.61 6.42 -2.79
CA ALA A 55 0.53 7.48 -1.78
C ALA A 55 -0.80 8.26 -1.81
N ALA A 56 -1.43 8.39 -2.98
CA ALA A 56 -2.69 9.09 -3.13
C ALA A 56 -3.92 8.27 -2.68
N ARG A 57 -3.75 7.02 -2.24
CA ARG A 57 -4.86 6.14 -1.82
C ARG A 57 -4.96 6.06 -0.31
N LEU A 58 -6.17 6.29 0.19
CA LEU A 58 -6.43 6.32 1.63
C LEU A 58 -6.18 4.98 2.34
N PRO A 59 -6.49 3.80 1.77
CA PRO A 59 -6.21 2.52 2.44
C PRO A 59 -4.72 2.34 2.79
N TYR A 60 -3.83 2.69 1.87
CA TYR A 60 -2.38 2.60 2.11
C TYR A 60 -1.89 3.72 3.01
N LEU A 61 -2.43 4.94 2.85
CA LEU A 61 -2.10 6.08 3.69
C LEU A 61 -2.46 5.80 5.16
N PHE A 62 -3.63 5.25 5.45
CA PHE A 62 -4.02 4.89 6.82
C PHE A 62 -3.10 3.82 7.44
N ALA A 63 -2.64 2.85 6.65
CA ALA A 63 -1.65 1.89 7.11
C ALA A 63 -0.35 2.59 7.54
N THR A 64 0.18 3.49 6.70
CA THR A 64 1.41 4.25 7.01
C THR A 64 1.25 5.15 8.24
N CYS A 65 0.11 5.85 8.38
CA CYS A 65 -0.19 6.67 9.56
C CYS A 65 -0.23 5.84 10.84
N ARG A 66 -0.77 4.62 10.79
CA ARG A 66 -0.82 3.75 11.97
C ARG A 66 0.57 3.30 12.40
N PHE A 67 1.46 2.97 11.46
CA PHE A 67 2.86 2.69 11.77
C PHE A 67 3.58 3.92 12.32
N ALA A 68 3.33 5.11 11.77
CA ALA A 68 3.89 6.35 12.30
C ALA A 68 3.47 6.60 13.77
N HIS A 69 2.20 6.35 14.10
CA HIS A 69 1.72 6.43 15.48
C HIS A 69 2.43 5.44 16.41
N PHE A 70 2.60 4.18 15.97
CA PHE A 70 3.33 3.20 16.76
C PHE A 70 4.78 3.61 16.97
N LEU A 71 5.48 4.00 15.89
CA LEU A 71 6.86 4.45 15.92
C LEU A 71 7.05 5.60 16.90
N LYS A 72 6.15 6.59 16.87
CA LYS A 72 6.23 7.73 17.81
C LYS A 72 6.17 7.28 19.26
N CYS A 73 5.32 6.32 19.60
CA CYS A 73 5.22 5.81 20.96
C CYS A 73 6.42 4.93 21.34
N ILE A 74 6.74 3.91 20.53
CA ILE A 74 7.80 2.94 20.88
C ILE A 74 9.19 3.58 20.89
N VAL A 75 9.48 4.51 19.97
CA VAL A 75 10.77 5.18 19.91
C VAL A 75 10.91 6.14 21.09
N ARG A 76 9.85 6.88 21.42
CA ARG A 76 9.85 7.79 22.58
C ARG A 76 10.19 7.04 23.87
N ASP A 77 9.63 5.86 24.07
CA ASP A 77 9.89 5.05 25.27
C ASP A 77 11.31 4.44 25.28
N LYS A 78 12.02 4.47 24.14
CA LYS A 78 13.42 4.04 24.01
C LYS A 78 14.44 5.17 24.05
N ILE A 79 14.02 6.44 24.04
CA ILE A 79 14.94 7.58 24.20
C ILE A 79 15.62 7.49 25.57
N GLY A 80 16.95 7.58 25.59
CA GLY A 80 17.77 7.43 26.80
C GLY A 80 18.24 6.00 27.08
N SER A 81 17.86 5.01 26.26
CA SER A 81 18.51 3.69 26.30
C SER A 81 19.84 3.71 25.56
N PHE A 82 20.81 2.94 26.06
CA PHE A 82 22.11 2.76 25.40
C PHE A 82 21.93 1.83 24.19
N LYS A 83 21.69 2.41 23.01
CA LYS A 83 21.62 1.68 21.74
C LYS A 83 22.50 2.34 20.69
N GLU A 84 23.33 1.51 20.07
CA GLU A 84 24.08 1.87 18.88
C GLU A 84 23.19 1.75 17.62
N ARG A 85 23.66 2.31 16.52
CA ARG A 85 22.99 2.26 15.21
C ARG A 85 22.52 0.85 14.84
N ASP A 86 23.42 -0.14 14.96
CA ASP A 86 23.14 -1.52 14.56
C ASP A 86 22.07 -2.18 15.45
N ASP A 87 22.05 -1.82 16.73
CA ASP A 87 21.03 -2.30 17.66
C ASP A 87 19.65 -1.71 17.33
N MET A 88 19.61 -0.44 16.91
CA MET A 88 18.39 0.22 16.47
C MET A 88 17.88 -0.39 15.15
N ALA A 89 18.77 -0.62 14.19
CA ALA A 89 18.43 -1.26 12.92
C ALA A 89 17.85 -2.67 13.13
N LYS A 90 18.50 -3.51 13.94
CA LYS A 90 18.02 -4.86 14.27
C LYS A 90 16.68 -4.82 14.98
N TRP A 91 16.53 -3.95 15.97
CA TRP A 91 15.31 -3.84 16.75
C TRP A 91 14.11 -3.39 15.89
N LEU A 92 14.27 -2.35 15.07
CA LEU A 92 13.20 -1.85 14.21
C LEU A 92 12.82 -2.85 13.12
N ASN A 93 13.79 -3.55 12.51
CA ASN A 93 13.52 -4.61 11.54
C ASN A 93 12.78 -5.80 12.18
N GLN A 94 13.14 -6.21 13.39
CA GLN A 94 12.42 -7.26 14.14
C GLN A 94 10.99 -6.83 14.49
N TRP A 95 10.80 -5.57 14.88
CA TRP A 95 9.48 -5.03 15.19
C TRP A 95 8.57 -5.00 13.96
N ILE A 96 9.04 -4.46 12.83
CA ILE A 96 8.20 -4.33 11.63
C ILE A 96 7.85 -5.70 11.02
N THR A 97 8.74 -6.69 11.14
CA THR A 97 8.52 -8.06 10.64
C THR A 97 7.28 -8.71 11.25
N GLN A 98 6.86 -8.31 12.45
CA GLN A 98 5.64 -8.81 13.11
C GLN A 98 4.36 -8.44 12.36
N TYR A 99 4.42 -7.49 11.42
CA TYR A 99 3.30 -7.03 10.61
C TYR A 99 3.41 -7.44 9.13
N VAL A 100 4.40 -8.26 8.79
CA VAL A 100 4.66 -8.73 7.43
C VAL A 100 4.17 -10.16 7.27
N THR A 101 3.46 -10.44 6.17
CA THR A 101 3.21 -11.80 5.71
C THR A 101 3.80 -12.00 4.32
N SER A 102 4.75 -12.92 4.21
CA SER A 102 5.45 -13.23 2.96
C SER A 102 4.67 -14.19 2.06
N ASP A 103 3.60 -14.80 2.56
CA ASP A 103 2.78 -15.74 1.79
C ASP A 103 1.79 -14.99 0.88
N PRO A 104 1.98 -15.01 -0.46
CA PRO A 104 1.06 -14.36 -1.39
C PRO A 104 -0.30 -15.05 -1.45
N SER A 105 -0.40 -16.32 -1.02
CA SER A 105 -1.62 -17.12 -1.00
C SER A 105 -2.40 -17.04 0.33
N ALA A 106 -1.90 -16.25 1.29
CA ALA A 106 -2.58 -16.02 2.55
C ALA A 106 -4.02 -15.53 2.36
N SER A 107 -4.91 -15.96 3.25
CA SER A 107 -6.32 -15.55 3.24
C SER A 107 -6.47 -14.05 3.46
N GLU A 108 -7.62 -13.51 3.05
CA GLU A 108 -7.91 -12.07 3.22
C GLU A 108 -7.85 -11.64 4.69
N GLU A 109 -8.31 -12.50 5.62
CA GLU A 109 -8.21 -12.23 7.05
C GLU A 109 -6.77 -12.11 7.54
N VAL A 110 -5.87 -12.95 7.03
CA VAL A 110 -4.44 -12.90 7.36
C VAL A 110 -3.82 -11.63 6.76
N LYS A 111 -4.09 -11.31 5.49
CA LYS A 111 -3.60 -10.08 4.84
C LYS A 111 -4.15 -8.80 5.49
N ALA A 112 -5.34 -8.85 6.08
CA ALA A 112 -5.89 -7.75 6.86
C ALA A 112 -5.18 -7.58 8.21
N LYS A 113 -4.79 -8.67 8.88
CA LYS A 113 -4.01 -8.65 10.13
C LYS A 113 -2.55 -8.27 9.91
N TYR A 114 -1.97 -8.70 8.78
CA TYR A 114 -0.59 -8.43 8.37
C TYR A 114 -0.61 -7.59 7.08
N PRO A 115 -0.72 -6.26 7.18
CA PRO A 115 -0.98 -5.41 6.02
C PRO A 115 0.19 -5.28 5.04
N LEU A 116 1.39 -5.73 5.42
CA LEU A 116 2.62 -5.58 4.64
C LEU A 116 3.02 -6.91 3.99
N ALA A 117 3.33 -6.86 2.70
CA ALA A 117 3.94 -7.96 1.97
C ALA A 117 5.46 -8.04 2.20
N ALA A 118 6.10 -6.88 2.36
CA ALA A 118 7.51 -6.76 2.71
C ALA A 118 7.77 -5.44 3.43
N ALA A 119 8.81 -5.40 4.27
CA ALA A 119 9.28 -4.19 4.90
C ALA A 119 10.79 -4.21 5.08
N GLU A 120 11.42 -3.05 4.99
CA GLU A 120 12.85 -2.87 5.22
C GLU A 120 13.08 -1.56 5.99
N VAL A 121 13.98 -1.60 6.97
CA VAL A 121 14.36 -0.40 7.74
C VAL A 121 15.86 -0.18 7.63
N VAL A 122 16.23 0.99 7.10
CA VAL A 122 17.62 1.46 7.02
C VAL A 122 17.81 2.54 8.07
N VAL A 123 18.79 2.35 8.95
CA VAL A 123 19.17 3.35 9.97
C VAL A 123 20.55 3.90 9.63
N ASP A 124 20.66 5.21 9.60
CA ASP A 124 21.87 5.97 9.31
C ASP A 124 22.21 6.86 10.53
N ASP A 125 23.50 7.07 10.77
CA ASP A 125 23.96 8.05 11.77
C ASP A 125 23.74 9.48 11.25
N VAL A 126 23.42 10.41 12.15
CA VAL A 126 23.39 11.83 11.81
C VAL A 126 24.79 12.39 12.04
N GLU A 127 25.45 12.79 10.95
CA GLU A 127 26.79 13.37 11.01
C GLU A 127 26.77 14.67 11.85
N GLY A 128 27.67 14.74 12.83
CA GLY A 128 27.79 15.89 13.73
C GLY A 128 27.00 15.80 15.04
N ASP A 129 26.06 14.86 15.18
CA ASP A 129 25.22 14.71 16.38
C ASP A 129 25.26 13.28 16.95
N PRO A 130 26.19 12.98 17.88
CA PRO A 130 26.27 11.68 18.53
C PRO A 130 24.97 11.31 19.26
N GLY A 131 24.46 10.10 19.01
CA GLY A 131 23.20 9.61 19.59
C GLY A 131 21.94 9.98 18.80
N TYR A 132 22.07 10.73 17.70
CA TYR A 132 20.99 10.95 16.75
C TYR A 132 21.12 10.01 15.55
N TYR A 133 20.02 9.33 15.23
CA TYR A 133 19.92 8.40 14.12
C TYR A 133 18.75 8.78 13.22
N SER A 134 18.92 8.61 11.92
CA SER A 134 17.87 8.75 10.90
C SER A 134 17.42 7.37 10.45
N ALA A 135 16.12 7.09 10.53
CA ALA A 135 15.56 5.81 10.10
C ALA A 135 14.64 5.98 8.90
N LYS A 136 14.90 5.24 7.82
CA LYS A 136 14.09 5.18 6.60
C LYS A 136 13.35 3.84 6.58
N PHE A 137 12.02 3.90 6.53
CA PHE A 137 11.16 2.72 6.46
C PHE A 137 10.63 2.56 5.05
N PHE A 138 10.91 1.42 4.43
CA PHE A 138 10.35 1.01 3.15
C PHE A 138 9.26 -0.02 3.43
N LEU A 139 8.02 0.34 3.14
CA LEU A 139 6.84 -0.48 3.45
C LEU A 139 6.15 -0.86 2.14
N ARG A 140 6.06 -2.16 1.84
CA ARG A 140 5.37 -2.67 0.66
C ARG A 140 4.02 -3.28 1.10
N PRO A 141 2.88 -2.62 0.83
CA PRO A 141 1.57 -3.17 1.17
C PRO A 141 1.17 -4.32 0.23
N HIS A 142 0.15 -5.09 0.61
CA HIS A 142 -0.55 -5.97 -0.33
C HIS A 142 -1.34 -5.14 -1.35
N TYR A 143 -1.17 -5.44 -2.63
CA TYR A 143 -1.94 -4.75 -3.68
C TYR A 143 -3.38 -5.21 -3.71
N GLN A 144 -4.30 -4.25 -3.69
CA GLN A 144 -5.71 -4.45 -3.98
C GLN A 144 -5.97 -4.44 -5.49
N LEU A 145 -6.95 -5.23 -5.93
CA LEU A 145 -7.40 -5.23 -7.32
C LEU A 145 -8.20 -3.95 -7.59
N GLU A 146 -7.74 -3.13 -8.53
CA GLU A 146 -8.36 -1.83 -8.84
C GLU A 146 -9.05 -1.81 -10.22
N GLY A 147 -8.61 -2.67 -11.12
CA GLY A 147 -9.12 -2.69 -12.48
C GLY A 147 -8.51 -3.83 -13.26
N LEU A 148 -9.31 -4.41 -14.14
CA LEU A 148 -8.90 -5.49 -15.03
C LEU A 148 -9.40 -5.17 -16.43
N SER A 149 -8.47 -5.04 -17.39
CA SER A 149 -8.84 -4.99 -18.81
C SER A 149 -8.84 -6.41 -19.36
N VAL A 150 -10.00 -6.89 -19.78
CA VAL A 150 -10.15 -8.23 -20.35
C VAL A 150 -10.29 -8.11 -21.86
N SER A 151 -9.40 -8.78 -22.61
CA SER A 151 -9.53 -8.94 -24.05
C SER A 151 -9.89 -10.40 -24.38
N LEU A 152 -11.07 -10.61 -24.97
CA LEU A 152 -11.54 -11.92 -25.41
C LEU A 152 -11.18 -12.11 -26.89
N ARG A 153 -10.52 -13.21 -27.21
CA ARG A 153 -10.15 -13.57 -28.59
C ARG A 153 -10.66 -14.95 -28.92
N LEU A 154 -11.47 -15.07 -29.97
CA LEU A 154 -11.89 -16.37 -30.49
C LEU A 154 -10.76 -16.92 -31.37
N VAL A 155 -10.20 -18.07 -30.98
CA VAL A 155 -9.06 -18.69 -31.66
C VAL A 155 -9.37 -20.16 -31.93
N SER A 156 -9.05 -20.64 -33.13
CA SER A 156 -9.24 -22.05 -33.52
C SER A 156 -8.26 -23.01 -32.82
N LYS A 157 -7.11 -22.50 -32.38
CA LYS A 157 -6.14 -23.22 -31.54
C LYS A 157 -5.53 -22.25 -30.55
N LEU A 158 -5.55 -22.63 -29.27
CA LEU A 158 -4.99 -21.83 -28.19
C LEU A 158 -3.52 -21.47 -28.47
N PRO A 159 -3.08 -20.21 -28.25
CA PRO A 159 -1.70 -19.80 -28.47
C PRO A 159 -0.69 -20.64 -27.69
N SER A 160 -1.05 -21.06 -26.46
CA SER A 160 -0.25 -21.94 -25.61
C SER A 160 0.07 -23.30 -26.24
N VAL A 161 -0.77 -23.77 -27.17
CA VAL A 161 -0.61 -25.06 -27.87
C VAL A 161 0.07 -24.88 -29.24
N LYS A 162 0.32 -23.63 -29.69
CA LYS A 162 1.01 -23.36 -30.96
C LYS A 162 2.53 -23.27 -30.82
N THR A 163 3.05 -22.87 -29.66
CA THR A 163 4.49 -22.62 -29.46
C THR A 163 5.30 -23.87 -29.09
N GLY A 164 4.68 -25.05 -29.05
CA GLY A 164 5.31 -26.32 -28.68
C GLY A 164 5.44 -27.33 -29.82
N GLY A 165 5.53 -26.88 -31.08
CA GLY A 165 5.68 -27.73 -32.26
C GLY A 165 6.73 -27.19 -33.23
#